data_AF-A0A3A4RPT5-F1
#
_entry.id   AF-A0A3A4RPT5-F1
#
_cell.length_a   1.000
_cell.length_b   1.000
_cell.length_c   1.000
_cell.angle_alpha   90.00
_cell.angle_beta   90.00
_cell.angle_gamma   90.00
#
_symmetry.space_group_name_H-M   'P 1'
#
loop_
_entity.id
_entity.type
_entity.pdbx_description
1 polymer ?
#
loop_
_entity_poly.entity_id
_entity_poly.type
_entity_poly.pdbx_seq_one_letter_code
_entity_poly.pdbx_strand_id
1 'polypeptide(L)'
;EAVTADKLRVDQALFNKLVANEAYLSQLFAKQAFINRVQSVAIDASQVRSGILSGDRIYGGTIRGANIYGGTLTGRTQIKLGSYGSFDTVNGGLQINIPRNYNAKDGLGVQFIGSYGRGENVPYGLFVYKDSDFTRGNTATPTTEFLLTVEGYIKANGIGWLKTGKGSINGKTTGTIGFWDSGNVSLSFGGSGNDIYYSYNNTAYSLWSVVNKHFSDRRLKENIVDCEHKALDYIHQFQFKEYDWKKQEDRPQQTHTKIGLIAQEVQAVDPTLVYENGDTLNLDNLRLTNIALKAIQELALENRKLTHRLENLENERRTA
;
A
#
# COMPACT_ATOMS: atom_id res chain seq x y z
N GLU A 1 66.64 -57.03 -49.40
CA GLU A 1 67.99 -57.11 -49.99
C GLU A 1 68.95 -56.29 -49.13
N ALA A 2 70.13 -56.82 -48.82
CA ALA A 2 71.19 -56.10 -48.13
C ALA A 2 72.36 -55.96 -49.10
N VAL A 3 72.80 -54.73 -49.36
CA VAL A 3 73.98 -54.47 -50.18
C VAL A 3 75.22 -54.71 -49.30
N THR A 4 76.06 -55.66 -49.69
CA THR A 4 77.33 -55.97 -49.01
C THR A 4 78.39 -54.93 -49.35
N ALA A 5 79.15 -54.47 -48.35
CA ALA A 5 79.96 -53.25 -48.39
C ALA A 5 81.01 -53.19 -49.53
N ASP A 6 81.48 -54.34 -50.02
CA ASP A 6 82.49 -54.42 -51.08
C ASP A 6 82.03 -53.86 -52.45
N LYS A 7 80.73 -53.63 -52.64
CA LYS A 7 80.19 -53.01 -53.86
C LYS A 7 79.76 -51.54 -53.69
N LEU A 8 79.92 -50.96 -52.50
CA LEU A 8 79.61 -49.56 -52.20
C LEU A 8 80.90 -48.73 -52.22
N ARG A 9 81.09 -47.93 -53.26
CA ARG A 9 82.21 -46.99 -53.36
C ARG A 9 81.87 -45.73 -52.56
N VAL A 10 82.33 -45.66 -51.31
CA VAL A 10 82.11 -44.53 -50.41
C VAL A 10 83.17 -43.46 -50.66
N ASP A 11 82.77 -42.35 -51.28
CA ASP A 11 83.62 -41.16 -51.40
C ASP A 11 83.25 -40.11 -50.33
N GLN A 12 84.11 -39.10 -50.16
CA GLN A 12 83.88 -38.04 -49.17
C GLN A 12 82.57 -37.28 -49.45
N ALA A 13 82.16 -37.16 -50.71
CA ALA A 13 80.95 -36.44 -51.10
C ALA A 13 79.67 -37.19 -50.67
N LEU A 14 79.65 -38.52 -50.82
CA LEU A 14 78.58 -39.39 -50.35
C LEU A 14 78.49 -39.38 -48.82
N PHE A 15 79.65 -39.47 -48.13
CA PHE A 15 79.71 -39.35 -46.67
C PHE A 15 79.16 -37.99 -46.20
N ASN A 16 79.61 -36.89 -46.81
CA ASN A 16 79.13 -35.55 -46.47
C ASN A 16 77.62 -35.38 -46.74
N LYS A 17 77.08 -35.93 -47.83
CA LYS A 17 75.62 -35.90 -48.10
C LYS A 17 74.82 -36.75 -47.13
N LEU A 18 75.32 -37.91 -46.74
CA LEU A 18 74.64 -38.79 -45.79
C LEU A 18 74.61 -38.15 -44.39
N VAL A 19 75.75 -37.62 -43.93
CA VAL A 19 75.86 -36.88 -42.66
C VAL A 19 75.03 -35.58 -42.69
N ALA A 20 75.00 -34.87 -43.82
CA ALA A 20 74.14 -33.71 -43.98
C ALA A 20 72.65 -34.08 -43.89
N ASN A 21 72.22 -35.18 -44.53
CA ASN A 21 70.85 -35.67 -44.43
C ASN A 21 70.48 -36.07 -43.00
N GLU A 22 71.39 -36.73 -42.27
CA GLU A 22 71.20 -37.04 -40.84
C GLU A 22 71.02 -35.76 -40.00
N ALA A 23 71.84 -34.73 -40.26
CA ALA A 23 71.72 -33.43 -39.61
C ALA A 23 70.39 -32.73 -39.95
N TYR A 24 69.95 -32.76 -41.22
CA TYR A 24 68.67 -32.20 -41.65
C TYR A 24 67.47 -32.93 -41.02
N LEU A 25 67.49 -34.27 -40.98
CA LEU A 25 66.45 -35.06 -40.35
C LEU A 25 66.39 -34.81 -38.83
N SER A 26 67.55 -34.72 -38.18
CA SER A 26 67.64 -34.37 -36.75
C SER A 26 67.05 -32.98 -36.48
N GLN A 27 67.34 -31.99 -37.33
CA GLN A 27 66.73 -30.67 -37.24
C GLN A 27 65.22 -30.71 -37.48
N LEU A 28 64.74 -31.54 -38.43
CA LEU A 28 63.31 -31.67 -38.72
C LEU A 28 62.56 -32.30 -37.54
N PHE A 29 63.08 -33.38 -36.96
CA PHE A 29 62.51 -33.98 -35.75
C PHE A 29 62.55 -33.03 -34.55
N ALA A 30 63.62 -32.26 -34.40
CA ALA A 30 63.71 -31.23 -33.36
C ALA A 30 62.67 -30.11 -33.58
N LYS A 31 62.46 -29.66 -34.81
CA LYS A 31 61.41 -28.67 -35.14
C LYS A 31 60.01 -29.22 -34.92
N GLN A 32 59.74 -30.47 -35.31
CA GLN A 32 58.45 -31.11 -35.08
C GLN A 32 58.19 -31.30 -33.59
N ALA A 33 59.19 -31.75 -32.83
CA ALA A 33 59.10 -31.87 -31.37
C ALA A 33 58.88 -30.51 -30.71
N PHE A 34 59.56 -29.45 -31.19
CA PHE A 34 59.35 -28.09 -30.73
C PHE A 34 57.93 -27.58 -31.02
N ILE A 35 57.44 -27.75 -32.25
CA ILE A 35 56.08 -27.34 -32.64
C ILE A 35 55.03 -28.08 -31.82
N ASN A 36 55.18 -29.41 -31.68
CA ASN A 36 54.28 -30.21 -30.86
C ASN A 36 54.31 -29.74 -29.40
N ARG A 37 55.50 -29.43 -28.86
CA ARG A 37 55.65 -28.91 -27.50
C ARG A 37 55.02 -27.53 -27.33
N VAL A 38 55.13 -26.64 -28.34
CA VAL A 38 54.49 -25.31 -28.35
C VAL A 38 52.97 -25.42 -28.42
N GLN A 39 52.43 -26.32 -29.26
CA GLN A 39 51.00 -26.60 -29.34
C GLN A 39 50.45 -27.26 -28.06
N SER A 40 51.29 -28.01 -27.33
CA SER A 40 50.93 -28.70 -26.10
C SER A 40 51.32 -27.95 -24.82
N VAL A 41 51.80 -26.69 -24.90
CA VAL A 41 52.10 -25.95 -23.67
C VAL A 41 50.80 -25.66 -22.93
N ALA A 42 50.56 -26.38 -21.84
CA ALA A 42 49.74 -25.86 -20.76
C ALA A 42 50.44 -24.60 -20.25
N ILE A 43 49.94 -23.43 -20.65
CA ILE A 43 50.44 -22.16 -20.14
C ILE A 43 50.00 -22.08 -18.68
N ASP A 44 50.94 -22.29 -17.75
CA ASP A 44 50.69 -22.01 -16.33
C ASP A 44 50.47 -20.50 -16.19
N ALA A 45 49.27 -20.11 -15.73
CA ALA A 45 48.87 -18.72 -15.58
C ALA A 45 49.83 -17.91 -14.70
N SER A 46 50.60 -18.55 -13.82
CA SER A 46 51.65 -17.90 -13.01
C SER A 46 52.77 -17.24 -13.83
N GLN A 47 52.94 -17.63 -15.11
CA GLN A 47 53.95 -17.08 -16.01
C GLN A 47 53.43 -15.91 -16.89
N VAL A 48 52.12 -15.64 -16.91
CA VAL A 48 51.53 -14.54 -17.70
C VAL A 48 51.49 -13.27 -16.85
N ARG A 49 52.65 -12.61 -16.70
CA ARG A 49 52.80 -11.43 -15.82
C ARG A 49 52.25 -10.11 -16.42
N SER A 50 52.01 -10.07 -17.74
CA SER A 50 51.61 -8.85 -18.48
C SER A 50 50.72 -9.11 -19.70
N GLY A 51 50.19 -10.32 -19.90
CA GLY A 51 49.49 -10.72 -21.12
C GLY A 51 47.97 -10.74 -20.99
N ILE A 52 47.27 -10.44 -22.09
CA ILE A 52 45.83 -10.74 -22.26
C ILE A 52 45.68 -12.25 -22.45
N LEU A 53 44.96 -12.93 -21.56
CA LEU A 53 44.49 -14.30 -21.80
C LEU A 53 43.19 -14.22 -22.61
N SER A 54 43.26 -14.52 -23.91
CA SER A 54 42.09 -14.60 -24.79
C SER A 54 41.78 -16.06 -25.11
N GLY A 55 40.56 -16.48 -24.85
CA GLY A 55 40.06 -17.83 -25.08
C GLY A 55 38.54 -17.88 -24.92
N ASP A 56 37.89 -18.90 -25.48
CA ASP A 56 36.43 -19.06 -25.44
C ASP A 56 35.91 -19.55 -24.07
N ARG A 57 36.76 -20.20 -23.26
CA ARG A 57 36.41 -20.73 -21.92
C ARG A 57 37.60 -20.67 -20.94
N ILE A 58 37.30 -20.38 -19.67
CA ILE A 58 38.24 -20.52 -18.54
C ILE A 58 37.65 -21.55 -17.58
N TYR A 59 38.31 -22.71 -17.45
CA TYR A 59 37.84 -23.82 -16.59
C TYR A 59 38.49 -23.74 -15.20
N GLY A 60 37.69 -23.38 -14.19
CA GLY A 60 38.09 -23.41 -12.78
C GLY A 60 39.03 -22.26 -12.35
N GLY A 61 38.64 -21.48 -11.34
CA GLY A 61 39.47 -20.43 -10.75
C GLY A 61 38.68 -19.24 -10.21
N THR A 62 39.36 -18.33 -9.51
CA THR A 62 38.84 -17.00 -9.17
C THR A 62 39.28 -16.01 -10.24
N ILE A 63 38.36 -15.40 -10.97
CA ILE A 63 38.68 -14.28 -11.87
C ILE A 63 38.73 -13.00 -11.03
N ARG A 64 39.92 -12.48 -10.77
CA ARG A 64 40.13 -11.17 -10.11
C ARG A 64 40.42 -10.11 -11.16
N GLY A 65 39.38 -9.42 -11.62
CA GLY A 65 39.50 -8.29 -12.56
C GLY A 65 38.86 -7.03 -11.97
N ALA A 66 39.40 -5.86 -12.31
CA ALA A 66 38.78 -4.58 -11.95
C ALA A 66 37.42 -4.37 -12.64
N ASN A 67 37.21 -5.00 -13.80
CA ASN A 67 35.97 -5.03 -14.55
C ASN A 67 35.79 -6.40 -15.24
N ILE A 68 34.56 -6.91 -15.33
CA ILE A 68 34.20 -8.09 -16.13
C ILE A 68 33.13 -7.64 -17.14
N TYR A 69 33.48 -7.55 -18.41
CA TYR A 69 32.57 -7.15 -19.50
C TYR A 69 32.18 -8.37 -20.33
N GLY A 70 30.87 -8.62 -20.46
CA GLY A 70 30.32 -9.70 -21.30
C GLY A 70 30.41 -11.09 -20.66
N GLY A 71 29.28 -11.62 -20.19
CA GLY A 71 29.17 -12.99 -19.73
C GLY A 71 27.84 -13.27 -19.02
N THR A 72 27.28 -14.46 -19.22
CA THR A 72 26.22 -15.02 -18.37
C THR A 72 26.88 -15.78 -17.22
N LEU A 73 26.64 -15.37 -15.98
CA LEU A 73 27.14 -16.07 -14.80
C LEU A 73 26.14 -17.17 -14.41
N THR A 74 26.34 -18.38 -14.92
CA THR A 74 25.45 -19.53 -14.69
C THR A 74 26.01 -20.44 -13.58
N GLY A 75 25.36 -20.47 -12.41
CA GLY A 75 25.72 -21.31 -11.27
C GLY A 75 24.98 -20.91 -9.98
N ARG A 76 25.14 -21.66 -8.88
CA ARG A 76 24.77 -21.18 -7.51
C ARG A 76 25.80 -20.13 -7.06
N THR A 77 25.90 -19.02 -7.77
CA THR A 77 26.90 -17.98 -7.49
C THR A 77 26.27 -16.85 -6.70
N GLN A 78 26.69 -16.71 -5.44
CA GLN A 78 26.43 -15.56 -4.59
C GLN A 78 27.35 -14.40 -5.01
N ILE A 79 26.80 -13.25 -5.38
CA ILE A 79 27.61 -12.02 -5.47
C ILE A 79 27.67 -11.43 -4.08
N LYS A 80 28.87 -11.30 -3.50
CA LYS A 80 29.04 -10.67 -2.18
C LYS A 80 29.01 -9.15 -2.29
N LEU A 81 28.26 -8.50 -1.40
CA LEU A 81 28.13 -7.05 -1.27
C LEU A 81 28.76 -6.63 0.08
N GLY A 82 30.00 -6.14 0.05
CA GLY A 82 30.77 -5.96 1.28
C GLY A 82 31.09 -7.29 1.96
N SER A 83 31.32 -7.27 3.28
CA SER A 83 31.72 -8.45 4.06
C SER A 83 30.57 -9.42 4.35
N TYR A 84 29.33 -8.92 4.46
CA TYR A 84 28.17 -9.72 4.88
C TYR A 84 26.93 -9.58 3.99
N GLY A 85 26.98 -8.74 2.96
CA GLY A 85 25.88 -8.59 2.02
C GLY A 85 25.98 -9.57 0.87
N SER A 86 24.87 -9.70 0.14
CA SER A 86 24.78 -10.66 -0.94
C SER A 86 23.71 -10.32 -1.98
N PHE A 87 23.88 -10.85 -3.18
CA PHE A 87 22.85 -11.00 -4.20
C PHE A 87 22.83 -12.49 -4.56
N ASP A 88 21.72 -13.15 -4.23
CA ASP A 88 21.57 -14.59 -4.18
C ASP A 88 20.30 -15.09 -4.86
N THR A 89 20.39 -16.22 -5.54
CA THR A 89 19.20 -17.01 -5.86
C THR A 89 18.73 -17.75 -4.60
N VAL A 90 17.45 -17.65 -4.30
CA VAL A 90 16.78 -18.45 -3.25
C VAL A 90 15.83 -19.44 -3.91
N ASN A 91 15.35 -20.44 -3.17
CA ASN A 91 14.42 -21.43 -3.72
C ASN A 91 13.16 -20.72 -4.28
N GLY A 92 12.98 -20.73 -5.60
CA GLY A 92 11.85 -20.08 -6.27
C GLY A 92 11.93 -18.55 -6.33
N GLY A 93 13.10 -17.93 -6.15
CA GLY A 93 13.21 -16.46 -6.15
C GLY A 93 14.62 -15.88 -6.12
N LEU A 94 14.68 -14.58 -5.86
CA LEU A 94 15.91 -13.78 -5.71
C LEU A 94 15.91 -13.08 -4.34
N GLN A 95 17.08 -12.92 -3.74
CA GLN A 95 17.29 -12.16 -2.50
C GLN A 95 18.51 -11.27 -2.64
N ILE A 96 18.42 -10.05 -2.10
CA ILE A 96 19.53 -9.11 -1.99
C ILE A 96 19.60 -8.64 -0.55
N ASN A 97 20.75 -8.82 0.09
CA ASN A 97 21.07 -8.33 1.42
C ASN A 97 22.10 -7.22 1.32
N ILE A 98 21.75 -6.02 1.78
CA ILE A 98 22.56 -4.81 1.70
C ILE A 98 22.93 -4.38 3.12
N PRO A 99 24.19 -4.61 3.54
CA PRO A 99 24.72 -4.09 4.79
C PRO A 99 24.62 -2.56 4.86
N ARG A 100 24.32 -2.02 6.04
CA ARG A 100 24.31 -0.56 6.24
C ARG A 100 25.68 0.10 5.97
N ASN A 101 26.76 -0.67 6.03
CA ASN A 101 28.11 -0.29 5.59
C ASN A 101 28.93 -1.54 5.24
N TYR A 102 30.11 -1.36 4.65
CA TYR A 102 30.93 -2.44 4.07
C TYR A 102 31.16 -3.65 5.01
N ASN A 103 31.30 -3.44 6.33
CA ASN A 103 31.60 -4.51 7.30
C ASN A 103 30.43 -4.80 8.27
N ALA A 104 29.26 -4.20 8.05
CA ALA A 104 28.11 -4.41 8.91
C ALA A 104 27.47 -5.78 8.65
N LYS A 105 27.04 -6.44 9.74
CA LYS A 105 26.23 -7.65 9.65
C LYS A 105 24.75 -7.36 9.49
N ASP A 106 24.33 -6.14 9.81
CA ASP A 106 22.96 -5.65 9.76
C ASP A 106 22.71 -4.76 8.55
N GLY A 107 21.44 -4.64 8.14
CA GLY A 107 21.06 -3.79 7.03
C GLY A 107 19.65 -4.02 6.53
N LEU A 108 19.47 -3.77 5.24
CA LEU A 108 18.19 -3.94 4.55
C LEU A 108 18.29 -5.08 3.55
N GLY A 109 17.18 -5.75 3.32
CA GLY A 109 17.09 -6.73 2.27
C GLY A 109 15.82 -6.58 1.44
N VAL A 110 15.91 -7.09 0.22
CA VAL A 110 14.78 -7.24 -0.68
C VAL A 110 14.76 -8.65 -1.22
N GLN A 111 13.58 -9.26 -1.21
CA GLN A 111 13.36 -10.61 -1.70
C GLN A 111 12.18 -10.61 -2.67
N PHE A 112 12.33 -11.34 -3.77
CA PHE A 112 11.30 -11.58 -4.76
C PHE A 112 11.07 -13.09 -4.86
N ILE A 113 9.92 -13.57 -4.39
CA ILE A 113 9.55 -14.99 -4.44
C ILE A 113 8.45 -15.20 -5.47
N GLY A 114 8.73 -16.04 -6.47
CA GLY A 114 7.77 -16.47 -7.48
C GLY A 114 7.10 -17.81 -7.17
N SER A 115 7.56 -18.55 -6.15
CA SER A 115 6.90 -19.79 -5.71
C SER A 115 5.73 -19.49 -4.77
N TYR A 116 4.50 -19.75 -5.22
CA TYR A 116 3.27 -19.64 -4.41
C TYR A 116 3.28 -20.62 -3.22
N GLY A 117 2.60 -20.27 -2.12
CA GLY A 117 2.40 -21.17 -0.97
C GLY A 117 3.49 -21.17 0.11
N ARG A 118 4.36 -20.15 0.15
CA ARG A 118 5.25 -19.96 1.32
C ARG A 118 4.44 -19.48 2.54
N GLY A 119 4.77 -20.01 3.71
CA GLY A 119 4.06 -19.69 4.97
C GLY A 119 4.27 -18.25 5.45
N GLU A 120 3.65 -17.90 6.58
CA GLU A 120 3.56 -16.53 7.12
C GLU A 120 4.91 -15.79 7.25
N ASN A 121 6.01 -16.52 7.42
CA ASN A 121 7.34 -15.97 7.68
C ASN A 121 8.14 -15.60 6.41
N VAL A 122 7.66 -15.97 5.21
CA VAL A 122 8.32 -15.60 3.94
C VAL A 122 7.25 -15.21 2.91
N PRO A 123 7.00 -13.90 2.71
CA PRO A 123 5.94 -13.44 1.82
C PRO A 123 6.15 -13.88 0.36
N TYR A 124 5.05 -14.23 -0.30
CA TYR A 124 5.01 -14.37 -1.75
C TYR A 124 5.08 -13.00 -2.42
N GLY A 125 5.81 -12.87 -3.53
CA GLY A 125 6.01 -11.60 -4.23
C GLY A 125 7.19 -10.79 -3.68
N LEU A 126 7.03 -9.47 -3.59
CA LEU A 126 8.05 -8.52 -3.11
C LEU A 126 8.00 -8.40 -1.59
N PHE A 127 9.11 -8.72 -0.94
CA PHE A 127 9.32 -8.53 0.49
C PHE A 127 10.52 -7.60 0.73
N VAL A 128 10.28 -6.46 1.38
CA VAL A 128 11.33 -5.52 1.80
C VAL A 128 11.43 -5.59 3.32
N TYR A 129 12.64 -5.76 3.85
CA TYR A 129 12.83 -6.01 5.27
C TYR A 129 14.12 -5.39 5.82
N LYS A 130 14.16 -5.28 7.15
CA LYS A 130 15.37 -5.01 7.93
C LYS A 130 15.87 -6.33 8.53
N ASP A 131 17.18 -6.50 8.60
CA ASP A 131 17.81 -7.63 9.28
C ASP A 131 18.90 -7.12 10.24
N SER A 132 18.85 -7.59 11.48
CA SER A 132 19.82 -7.26 12.52
C SER A 132 21.14 -8.02 12.41
N ASP A 133 21.18 -9.16 11.69
CA ASP A 133 22.41 -9.93 11.46
C ASP A 133 22.22 -10.98 10.35
N PHE A 134 22.69 -10.67 9.13
CA PHE A 134 22.66 -11.56 7.97
C PHE A 134 23.40 -12.90 8.17
N THR A 135 24.22 -13.05 9.23
CA THR A 135 24.97 -14.28 9.50
C THR A 135 24.24 -15.30 10.35
N ARG A 136 23.17 -14.90 11.04
CA ARG A 136 22.50 -15.77 12.03
C ARG A 136 21.39 -16.64 11.44
N GLY A 137 20.91 -16.30 10.25
CA GLY A 137 19.81 -16.98 9.59
C GLY A 137 18.48 -16.79 10.34
N ASN A 138 17.41 -16.56 9.56
CA ASN A 138 16.01 -16.39 9.98
C ASN A 138 15.53 -15.00 10.42
N THR A 139 14.36 -14.70 9.85
CA THR A 139 13.35 -13.68 10.15
C THR A 139 13.79 -12.22 10.14
N ALA A 140 13.20 -11.46 9.21
CA ALA A 140 13.21 -10.01 9.20
C ALA A 140 12.96 -9.45 10.62
N THR A 141 13.73 -8.45 10.99
CA THR A 141 13.56 -7.71 12.24
C THR A 141 12.36 -6.76 12.08
N PRO A 142 11.30 -6.88 12.89
CA PRO A 142 10.22 -5.91 12.91
C PRO A 142 10.76 -4.50 13.16
N THR A 143 10.27 -3.52 12.42
CA THR A 143 10.76 -2.14 12.51
C THR A 143 9.63 -1.17 12.23
N THR A 144 9.73 0.03 12.82
CA THR A 144 8.85 1.18 12.55
C THR A 144 9.49 2.16 11.55
N GLU A 145 10.69 1.84 11.04
CA GLU A 145 11.40 2.64 10.05
C GLU A 145 10.75 2.54 8.65
N PHE A 146 10.90 3.58 7.85
CA PHE A 146 10.49 3.55 6.44
C PHE A 146 11.44 2.67 5.64
N LEU A 147 10.94 1.52 5.16
CA LEU A 147 11.69 0.62 4.29
C LEU A 147 11.44 0.86 2.79
N LEU A 148 10.35 1.56 2.46
CA LEU A 148 9.98 1.92 1.09
C LEU A 148 9.50 3.37 1.07
N THR A 149 10.19 4.20 0.28
CA THR A 149 9.79 5.58 -0.03
C THR A 149 9.58 5.67 -1.54
N VAL A 150 8.42 6.18 -1.98
CA VAL A 150 8.07 6.32 -3.41
C VAL A 150 7.70 7.76 -3.71
N GLU A 151 8.50 8.44 -4.52
CA GLU A 151 8.21 9.79 -5.04
C GLU A 151 7.27 9.71 -6.26
N GLY A 152 6.06 9.19 -6.05
CA GLY A 152 5.07 8.97 -7.10
C GLY A 152 3.85 8.22 -6.58
N TYR A 153 2.95 7.84 -7.49
CA TYR A 153 1.76 7.06 -7.13
C TYR A 153 2.02 5.56 -7.15
N ILE A 154 1.52 4.86 -6.14
CA ILE A 154 1.42 3.39 -6.12
C ILE A 154 -0.01 3.02 -6.55
N LYS A 155 -0.15 2.28 -7.65
CA LYS A 155 -1.43 1.68 -8.05
C LYS A 155 -1.48 0.23 -7.55
N ALA A 156 -2.26 0.00 -6.51
CA ALA A 156 -2.50 -1.33 -5.95
C ALA A 156 -4.01 -1.57 -5.78
N ASN A 157 -4.41 -2.85 -5.74
CA ASN A 157 -5.76 -3.23 -5.32
C ASN A 157 -5.95 -3.05 -3.81
N GLY A 158 -4.86 -3.00 -3.04
CA GLY A 158 -4.87 -2.77 -1.60
C GLY A 158 -3.48 -2.76 -0.99
N ILE A 159 -3.39 -2.32 0.26
CA ILE A 159 -2.20 -2.36 1.11
C ILE A 159 -2.60 -3.04 2.44
N GLY A 160 -2.00 -4.19 2.72
CA GLY A 160 -2.42 -5.04 3.85
C GLY A 160 -3.89 -5.43 3.73
N TRP A 161 -4.66 -5.19 4.78
CA TRP A 161 -6.10 -5.49 4.85
C TRP A 161 -7.01 -4.40 4.26
N LEU A 162 -6.42 -3.33 3.71
CA LEU A 162 -7.15 -2.22 3.11
C LEU A 162 -7.17 -2.38 1.60
N LYS A 163 -8.38 -2.47 1.02
CA LYS A 163 -8.59 -2.39 -0.42
C LYS A 163 -8.68 -0.92 -0.83
N THR A 164 -7.98 -0.61 -1.91
CA THR A 164 -8.01 0.69 -2.59
C THR A 164 -8.71 0.55 -3.93
N GLY A 165 -9.38 1.60 -4.38
CA GLY A 165 -10.11 1.53 -5.64
C GLY A 165 -10.51 2.89 -6.19
N LYS A 166 -11.18 2.84 -7.34
CA LYS A 166 -11.79 3.99 -7.98
C LYS A 166 -13.31 3.81 -7.90
N GLY A 167 -13.99 4.81 -7.35
CA GLY A 167 -15.45 4.87 -7.28
C GLY A 167 -16.01 6.04 -8.07
N SER A 168 -17.33 6.20 -8.03
CA SER A 168 -17.99 7.40 -8.51
C SER A 168 -19.14 7.82 -7.61
N ILE A 169 -19.21 9.11 -7.31
CA ILE A 169 -20.31 9.73 -6.56
C ILE A 169 -20.76 10.94 -7.36
N ASN A 170 -22.07 11.02 -7.65
CA ASN A 170 -22.68 12.07 -8.46
C ASN A 170 -21.95 12.32 -9.79
N GLY A 171 -21.55 11.24 -10.48
CA GLY A 171 -20.88 11.29 -11.78
C GLY A 171 -19.43 11.80 -11.76
N LYS A 172 -18.83 12.01 -10.58
CA LYS A 172 -17.42 12.38 -10.43
C LYS A 172 -16.62 11.25 -9.81
N THR A 173 -15.33 11.18 -10.16
CA THR A 173 -14.42 10.12 -9.69
C THR A 173 -14.11 10.31 -8.21
N THR A 174 -14.02 9.20 -7.48
CA THR A 174 -13.51 9.14 -6.11
C THR A 174 -12.39 8.10 -5.99
N GLY A 175 -11.47 8.33 -5.07
CA GLY A 175 -10.60 7.27 -4.54
C GLY A 175 -11.32 6.59 -3.38
N THR A 176 -11.27 5.26 -3.30
CA THR A 176 -11.97 4.50 -2.26
C THR A 176 -10.99 3.75 -1.36
N ILE A 177 -11.30 3.66 -0.07
CA ILE A 177 -10.63 2.75 0.87
C ILE A 177 -11.66 1.93 1.65
N GLY A 178 -11.43 0.64 1.80
CA GLY A 178 -12.33 -0.26 2.55
C GLY A 178 -11.59 -1.52 3.02
N PHE A 179 -12.27 -2.38 3.77
CA PHE A 179 -11.73 -3.69 4.11
C PHE A 179 -11.61 -4.56 2.85
N TRP A 180 -10.57 -5.39 2.75
CA TRP A 180 -10.22 -6.11 1.53
C TRP A 180 -11.36 -6.99 0.96
N ASP A 181 -12.10 -7.65 1.85
CA ASP A 181 -13.23 -8.53 1.53
C ASP A 181 -14.59 -7.82 1.66
N SER A 182 -14.59 -6.50 1.84
CA SER A 182 -15.83 -5.72 1.86
C SER A 182 -16.31 -5.42 0.44
N GLY A 183 -17.55 -5.82 0.16
CA GLY A 183 -18.27 -5.48 -1.07
C GLY A 183 -19.24 -4.31 -0.92
N ASN A 184 -19.57 -3.91 0.30
CA ASN A 184 -20.71 -3.02 0.56
C ASN A 184 -20.39 -1.79 1.39
N VAL A 185 -19.20 -1.68 1.97
CA VAL A 185 -18.80 -0.51 2.76
C VAL A 185 -17.40 -0.01 2.41
N SER A 186 -17.28 1.31 2.22
CA SER A 186 -16.01 2.01 1.98
C SER A 186 -16.10 3.50 2.32
N LEU A 187 -14.96 4.14 2.55
CA LEU A 187 -14.85 5.60 2.46
C LEU A 187 -14.45 6.00 1.05
N SER A 188 -15.10 7.03 0.52
CA SER A 188 -14.82 7.60 -0.80
C SER A 188 -14.34 9.03 -0.65
N PHE A 189 -13.20 9.36 -1.23
CA PHE A 189 -12.59 10.70 -1.19
C PHE A 189 -12.72 11.35 -2.57
N GLY A 190 -13.27 12.57 -2.63
CA GLY A 190 -13.42 13.35 -3.87
C GLY A 190 -14.88 13.59 -4.24
N GLY A 191 -15.29 13.22 -5.45
CA GLY A 191 -16.67 13.43 -5.91
C GLY A 191 -16.96 14.90 -6.27
N SER A 192 -18.22 15.23 -6.56
CA SER A 192 -18.62 16.56 -7.02
C SER A 192 -18.39 17.66 -6.00
N GLY A 193 -18.51 17.33 -4.71
CA GLY A 193 -18.29 18.27 -3.61
C GLY A 193 -16.86 18.32 -3.08
N ASN A 194 -15.94 17.52 -3.64
CA ASN A 194 -14.60 17.29 -3.08
C ASN A 194 -14.67 16.98 -1.56
N ASP A 195 -15.44 15.94 -1.22
CA ASP A 195 -15.84 15.57 0.14
C ASP A 195 -15.33 14.15 0.49
N ILE A 196 -15.55 13.74 1.74
CA ILE A 196 -15.42 12.37 2.21
C ILE A 196 -16.83 11.80 2.35
N TYR A 197 -17.08 10.66 1.70
CA TYR A 197 -18.36 9.97 1.78
C TYR A 197 -18.21 8.64 2.48
N TYR A 198 -19.08 8.37 3.45
CA TYR A 198 -19.36 7.02 3.90
C TYR A 198 -20.25 6.35 2.84
N SER A 199 -19.74 5.31 2.19
CA SER A 199 -20.48 4.57 1.17
C SER A 199 -20.96 3.25 1.77
N TYR A 200 -22.26 3.00 1.77
CA TYR A 200 -22.88 1.77 2.29
C TYR A 200 -23.97 1.29 1.34
N ASN A 201 -23.92 0.02 0.90
CA ASN A 201 -24.88 -0.58 -0.04
C ASN A 201 -25.17 0.35 -1.25
N ASN A 202 -24.12 0.84 -1.91
CA ASN A 202 -24.18 1.78 -3.05
C ASN A 202 -24.78 3.17 -2.76
N THR A 203 -25.12 3.47 -1.50
CA THR A 203 -25.55 4.81 -1.09
C THR A 203 -24.36 5.56 -0.52
N ALA A 204 -24.19 6.83 -0.92
CA ALA A 204 -23.13 7.69 -0.43
C ALA A 204 -23.68 8.76 0.52
N TYR A 205 -23.13 8.81 1.74
CA TYR A 205 -23.47 9.77 2.78
C TYR A 205 -22.31 10.76 2.94
N SER A 206 -22.56 12.03 2.63
CA SER A 206 -21.59 13.12 2.72
C SER A 206 -21.22 13.42 4.18
N LEU A 207 -19.92 13.40 4.50
CA LEU A 207 -19.43 13.81 5.81
C LEU A 207 -19.62 15.32 6.00
N TRP A 208 -19.38 16.13 4.96
CA TRP A 208 -19.58 17.57 5.03
C TRP A 208 -21.03 17.95 5.36
N SER A 209 -22.01 17.20 4.85
CA SER A 209 -23.42 17.42 5.16
C SER A 209 -23.74 17.21 6.64
N VAL A 210 -23.02 16.32 7.32
CA VAL A 210 -23.14 16.11 8.77
C VAL A 210 -22.46 17.24 9.53
N VAL A 211 -21.23 17.59 9.14
CA VAL A 211 -20.44 18.67 9.78
C VAL A 211 -21.16 20.02 9.68
N ASN A 212 -21.78 20.31 8.54
CA ASN A 212 -22.41 21.60 8.26
C ASN A 212 -23.84 21.75 8.82
N LYS A 213 -24.41 20.72 9.45
CA LYS A 213 -25.85 20.68 9.77
C LYS A 213 -26.29 21.60 10.92
N HIS A 214 -25.38 22.04 11.79
CA HIS A 214 -25.76 22.63 13.09
C HIS A 214 -25.20 24.03 13.36
N PHE A 215 -24.66 24.72 12.37
CA PHE A 215 -24.15 26.07 12.60
C PHE A 215 -25.29 27.07 12.83
N SER A 216 -25.18 27.87 13.89
CA SER A 216 -26.13 28.92 14.26
C SER A 216 -25.41 30.22 14.67
N ASP A 217 -24.36 30.58 13.92
CA ASP A 217 -23.61 31.82 14.11
C ASP A 217 -24.39 33.01 13.51
N ARG A 218 -24.36 34.17 14.16
CA ARG A 218 -25.01 35.41 13.68
C ARG A 218 -24.53 35.79 12.27
N ARG A 219 -23.25 35.57 11.95
CA ARG A 219 -22.69 35.89 10.62
C ARG A 219 -23.27 35.05 9.48
N LEU A 220 -23.94 33.93 9.81
CA LEU A 220 -24.57 33.02 8.86
C LEU A 220 -26.07 33.29 8.72
N LYS A 221 -26.57 34.37 9.32
CA LYS A 221 -27.99 34.73 9.35
C LYS A 221 -28.18 36.17 8.91
N GLU A 222 -29.26 36.42 8.18
CA GLU A 222 -29.69 37.74 7.75
C GLU A 222 -31.14 38.00 8.20
N ASN A 223 -31.60 39.26 8.13
CA ASN A 223 -32.97 39.65 8.48
C ASN A 223 -33.42 39.23 9.89
N ILE A 224 -32.52 39.36 10.88
CA ILE A 224 -32.79 38.99 12.27
C ILE A 224 -33.69 40.05 12.92
N VAL A 225 -34.94 39.67 13.19
CA VAL A 225 -35.98 40.50 13.84
C VAL A 225 -36.59 39.75 15.02
N ASP A 226 -37.32 40.48 15.88
CA ASP A 226 -38.05 39.87 17.00
C ASP A 226 -39.15 38.93 16.49
N CYS A 227 -39.32 37.79 17.16
CA CYS A 227 -40.32 36.79 16.78
C CYS A 227 -41.69 37.11 17.39
N GLU A 228 -42.62 37.54 16.54
CA GLU A 228 -44.02 37.86 16.88
C GLU A 228 -44.97 36.65 16.78
N HIS A 229 -44.50 35.51 16.25
CA HIS A 229 -45.30 34.28 16.18
C HIS A 229 -45.58 33.72 17.58
N LYS A 230 -46.83 33.29 17.80
CA LYS A 230 -47.28 32.62 19.02
C LYS A 230 -47.02 31.13 18.93
N ALA A 231 -46.04 30.65 19.67
CA ALA A 231 -45.69 29.23 19.65
C ALA A 231 -46.73 28.35 20.35
N LEU A 232 -47.48 28.88 21.31
CA LEU A 232 -48.57 28.13 21.96
C LEU A 232 -49.66 27.70 20.98
N ASP A 233 -50.07 28.60 20.07
CA ASP A 233 -51.06 28.30 19.03
C ASP A 233 -50.57 27.15 18.12
N TYR A 234 -49.26 27.04 17.91
CA TYR A 234 -48.64 25.97 17.14
C TYR A 234 -48.67 24.63 17.88
N ILE A 235 -48.24 24.62 19.15
CA ILE A 235 -48.14 23.38 19.92
C ILE A 235 -49.51 22.74 20.16
N HIS A 236 -50.56 23.54 20.32
CA HIS A 236 -51.92 23.04 20.49
C HIS A 236 -52.47 22.27 19.27
N GLN A 237 -51.89 22.48 18.08
CA GLN A 237 -52.29 21.77 16.87
C GLN A 237 -51.64 20.38 16.77
N PHE A 238 -50.54 20.15 17.47
CA PHE A 238 -49.84 18.86 17.43
C PHE A 238 -50.58 17.78 18.22
N GLN A 239 -50.70 16.61 17.59
CA GLN A 239 -51.34 15.43 18.16
C GLN A 239 -50.26 14.45 18.63
N PHE A 240 -49.96 14.45 19.93
CA PHE A 240 -49.01 13.50 20.50
C PHE A 240 -49.59 12.09 20.51
N LYS A 241 -48.73 11.10 20.19
CA LYS A 241 -49.08 9.68 20.11
C LYS A 241 -48.11 8.86 20.96
N GLU A 242 -48.60 7.73 21.43
CA GLU A 242 -47.76 6.63 21.89
C GLU A 242 -47.74 5.55 20.78
N TYR A 243 -46.59 4.95 20.51
CA TYR A 243 -46.49 3.93 19.46
C TYR A 243 -45.31 2.98 19.65
N ASP A 244 -45.48 1.77 19.15
CA ASP A 244 -44.42 0.78 18.97
C ASP A 244 -43.80 0.87 17.59
N TRP A 245 -42.49 0.67 17.52
CA TRP A 245 -41.79 0.59 16.26
C TRP A 245 -41.97 -0.78 15.63
N LYS A 246 -42.30 -0.82 14.34
CA LYS A 246 -42.29 -2.08 13.58
C LYS A 246 -40.88 -2.65 13.52
N LYS A 247 -40.75 -3.97 13.64
CA LYS A 247 -39.46 -4.66 13.46
C LYS A 247 -38.99 -4.50 12.01
N GLN A 248 -37.73 -4.09 11.83
CA GLN A 248 -37.06 -4.05 10.53
C GLN A 248 -36.01 -5.18 10.48
N GLU A 249 -35.75 -5.77 9.32
CA GLU A 249 -34.79 -6.88 9.20
C GLU A 249 -33.34 -6.44 9.42
N ASP A 250 -33.01 -5.21 9.01
CA ASP A 250 -31.67 -4.64 9.00
C ASP A 250 -31.29 -3.92 10.31
N ARG A 251 -32.21 -3.80 11.27
CA ARG A 251 -32.02 -2.98 12.48
C ARG A 251 -32.71 -3.56 13.71
N PRO A 252 -32.13 -3.40 14.91
CA PRO A 252 -32.83 -3.75 16.15
C PRO A 252 -34.12 -2.92 16.29
N GLN A 253 -35.18 -3.56 16.79
CA GLN A 253 -36.45 -2.88 17.05
C GLN A 253 -36.25 -1.82 18.12
N GLN A 254 -36.69 -0.60 17.83
CA GLN A 254 -36.62 0.50 18.78
C GLN A 254 -37.62 0.30 19.93
N THR A 255 -37.31 0.90 21.08
CA THR A 255 -38.17 0.85 22.26
C THR A 255 -39.49 1.61 22.04
N HIS A 256 -40.55 1.17 22.73
CA HIS A 256 -41.84 1.84 22.75
C HIS A 256 -41.70 3.35 23.01
N THR A 257 -42.36 4.17 22.18
CA THR A 257 -42.36 5.63 22.30
C THR A 257 -43.62 6.07 23.02
N LYS A 258 -43.48 6.64 24.22
CA LYS A 258 -44.61 7.12 25.03
C LYS A 258 -45.12 8.49 24.61
N ILE A 259 -44.24 9.37 24.15
CA ILE A 259 -44.61 10.72 23.70
C ILE A 259 -43.86 10.97 22.41
N GLY A 260 -44.56 10.82 21.29
CA GLY A 260 -44.02 11.02 19.96
C GLY A 260 -44.98 11.77 19.05
N LEU A 261 -44.50 12.08 17.86
CA LEU A 261 -45.25 12.72 16.79
C LEU A 261 -45.12 11.88 15.53
N ILE A 262 -46.16 11.87 14.70
CA ILE A 262 -46.14 11.21 13.40
C ILE A 262 -45.84 12.26 12.34
N ALA A 263 -44.83 12.00 11.50
CA ALA A 263 -44.34 12.97 10.52
C ALA A 263 -45.44 13.48 9.59
N GLN A 264 -46.33 12.61 9.13
CA GLN A 264 -47.45 12.99 8.26
C GLN A 264 -48.46 13.92 8.95
N GLU A 265 -48.69 13.72 10.26
CA GLU A 265 -49.60 14.58 11.03
C GLU A 265 -48.97 15.97 11.26
N VAL A 266 -47.67 16.02 11.56
CA VAL A 266 -46.94 17.29 11.68
C VAL A 266 -46.88 18.03 10.35
N GLN A 267 -46.66 17.31 9.25
CA GLN A 267 -46.60 17.89 7.90
C GLN A 267 -47.91 18.58 7.50
N ALA A 268 -49.06 18.06 7.95
CA ALA A 268 -50.37 18.68 7.70
C ALA A 268 -50.56 20.00 8.46
N VAL A 269 -49.90 20.18 9.60
CA VAL A 269 -49.90 21.42 10.38
C VAL A 269 -48.91 22.44 9.77
N ASP A 270 -47.66 22.00 9.57
CA ASP A 270 -46.63 22.80 8.94
C ASP A 270 -45.66 21.89 8.16
N PRO A 271 -45.66 21.95 6.82
CA PRO A 271 -44.79 21.10 6.01
C PRO A 271 -43.30 21.43 6.20
N THR A 272 -42.94 22.59 6.73
CA THR A 272 -41.54 22.99 6.95
C THR A 272 -40.90 22.35 8.19
N LEU A 273 -41.68 21.64 9.00
CA LEU A 273 -41.22 20.88 10.17
C LEU A 273 -40.94 19.41 9.85
N VAL A 274 -41.03 19.03 8.57
CA VAL A 274 -40.81 17.67 8.08
C VAL A 274 -39.92 17.73 6.86
N TYR A 275 -39.03 16.75 6.71
CA TYR A 275 -38.19 16.62 5.53
C TYR A 275 -38.12 15.17 5.06
N GLU A 276 -37.91 15.00 3.76
CA GLU A 276 -37.72 13.69 3.13
C GLU A 276 -36.31 13.15 3.40
N ASN A 277 -36.23 11.86 3.69
CA ASN A 277 -34.97 11.13 3.90
C ASN A 277 -35.07 9.75 3.22
N GLY A 278 -34.69 9.70 1.95
CA GLY A 278 -35.01 8.55 1.09
C GLY A 278 -36.53 8.40 0.94
N ASP A 279 -37.05 7.19 1.11
CA ASP A 279 -38.48 6.89 1.01
C ASP A 279 -39.26 7.17 2.32
N THR A 280 -38.64 7.88 3.28
CA THR A 280 -39.23 8.14 4.61
C THR A 280 -39.35 9.63 4.89
N LEU A 281 -40.31 9.99 5.73
CA LEU A 281 -40.46 11.35 6.27
C LEU A 281 -39.88 11.42 7.68
N ASN A 282 -39.05 12.42 7.92
CA ASN A 282 -38.43 12.68 9.20
C ASN A 282 -38.90 14.03 9.77
N LEU A 283 -39.06 14.09 11.09
CA LEU A 283 -39.34 15.32 11.81
C LEU A 283 -38.08 16.21 11.89
N ASP A 284 -38.25 17.51 11.69
CA ASP A 284 -37.25 18.51 12.08
C ASP A 284 -37.35 18.77 13.59
N ASN A 285 -36.76 17.84 14.35
CA ASN A 285 -36.74 17.91 15.81
C ASN A 285 -36.09 19.19 16.34
N LEU A 286 -35.16 19.80 15.60
CA LEU A 286 -34.50 21.03 16.05
C LEU A 286 -35.49 22.20 16.03
N ARG A 287 -36.23 22.37 14.92
CA ARG A 287 -37.26 23.41 14.81
C ARG A 287 -38.40 23.18 15.82
N LEU A 288 -38.88 21.94 15.94
CA LEU A 288 -39.90 21.57 16.93
C LEU A 288 -39.45 21.91 18.36
N THR A 289 -38.18 21.65 18.70
CA THR A 289 -37.62 22.01 20.01
C THR A 289 -37.58 23.52 20.22
N ASN A 290 -37.24 24.30 19.19
CA ASN A 290 -37.24 25.77 19.28
C ASN A 290 -38.65 26.34 19.48
N ILE A 291 -39.67 25.77 18.81
CA ILE A 291 -41.08 26.12 19.02
C ILE A 291 -41.48 25.81 20.47
N ALA A 292 -41.13 24.62 20.98
CA ALA A 292 -41.37 24.26 22.38
C ALA A 292 -40.72 25.25 23.37
N LEU A 293 -39.47 25.66 23.12
CA LEU A 293 -38.77 26.66 23.93
C LEU A 293 -39.51 28.01 23.95
N LYS A 294 -39.97 28.49 22.79
CA LYS A 294 -40.74 29.74 22.67
C LYS A 294 -42.09 29.65 23.39
N ALA A 295 -42.80 28.53 23.28
CA ALA A 295 -44.07 28.33 23.98
C ALA A 295 -43.90 28.29 25.51
N ILE A 296 -42.82 27.66 26.00
CA ILE A 296 -42.48 27.70 27.43
C ILE A 296 -42.19 29.14 27.88
N GLN A 297 -41.48 29.93 27.06
CA GLN A 297 -41.24 31.35 27.34
C GLN A 297 -42.56 32.15 27.40
N GLU A 298 -43.49 31.91 26.48
CA GLU A 298 -44.82 32.53 26.47
C GLU A 298 -45.63 32.14 27.71
N LEU A 299 -45.71 30.85 28.06
CA LEU A 299 -46.38 30.37 29.27
C LEU A 299 -45.78 30.96 30.55
N ALA A 300 -44.46 31.08 30.62
CA ALA A 300 -43.80 31.69 31.77
C ALA A 300 -44.17 33.17 31.93
N LEU A 301 -44.32 33.90 30.82
CA LEU A 301 -44.75 35.29 30.82
C LEU A 301 -46.22 35.43 31.22
N GLU A 302 -47.10 34.57 30.70
CA GLU A 302 -48.52 34.55 31.06
C GLU A 302 -48.73 34.22 32.54
N ASN A 303 -48.03 33.21 33.06
CA ASN A 303 -48.08 32.85 34.47
C ASN A 303 -47.67 34.03 35.37
N ARG A 304 -46.60 34.77 35.04
CA ARG A 304 -46.21 35.97 35.80
C ARG A 304 -47.31 37.03 35.81
N LYS A 305 -47.96 37.28 34.67
CA LYS A 305 -49.08 38.23 34.57
C LYS A 305 -50.26 37.78 35.43
N LEU A 306 -50.58 36.49 35.41
CA LEU A 306 -51.65 35.91 36.21
C LEU A 306 -51.35 36.01 37.71
N THR A 307 -50.12 35.67 38.15
CA THR A 307 -49.69 35.81 39.54
C THR A 307 -49.83 37.25 40.02
N HIS A 308 -49.33 38.23 39.26
CA HIS A 308 -49.45 39.64 39.62
C HIS A 308 -50.90 40.12 39.69
N ARG A 309 -51.77 39.65 38.78
CA ARG A 309 -53.20 39.97 38.85
C ARG A 309 -53.86 39.35 40.09
N LEU A 310 -53.46 38.15 40.46
CA LEU A 310 -53.95 37.47 41.66
C LEU A 310 -53.53 38.24 42.92
N GLU A 311 -52.27 38.64 43.03
CA GLU A 311 -51.75 39.45 44.14
C GLU A 311 -52.51 40.76 44.30
N ASN A 312 -52.80 41.46 43.19
CA ASN A 312 -53.60 42.69 43.22
C ASN A 312 -55.02 42.44 43.76
N LEU A 313 -55.70 41.41 43.26
CA LEU A 313 -57.04 41.05 43.72
C LEU A 313 -57.07 40.63 45.20
N GLU A 314 -56.05 39.90 45.66
CA GLU A 314 -55.90 39.52 47.07
C GLU A 314 -55.67 40.74 47.96
N ASN A 315 -54.89 41.72 47.51
CA ASN A 315 -54.65 42.96 48.24
C ASN A 315 -55.91 43.82 48.32
N GLU A 316 -56.64 43.99 47.21
CA GLU A 316 -57.93 44.72 47.18
C GLU A 316 -58.93 44.12 48.17
N ARG A 317 -58.99 42.78 48.25
CA ARG A 317 -59.90 42.07 49.15
C ARG A 317 -59.48 42.11 50.62
N ARG A 318 -58.22 42.36 50.93
CA ARG A 318 -57.72 42.58 52.31
C ARG A 318 -57.96 44.00 52.80
N THR A 319 -58.09 44.95 51.87
CA THR A 319 -58.33 46.37 52.18
C THR A 319 -59.81 46.78 52.18
N ALA A 320 -60.70 45.88 51.72
CA ALA A 320 -62.16 46.04 51.74
C ALA A 320 -62.78 45.40 52.99
#